data_AF-A0A1G7X662-F1
#
_entry.id   AF-A0A1G7X662-F1
#
_cell.length_a   1.000
_cell.length_b   1.000
_cell.length_c   1.000
_cell.angle_alpha   90.00
_cell.angle_beta   90.00
_cell.angle_gamma   90.00
#
_symmetry.space_group_name_H-M   'P 1'
#
loop_
_entity.id
_entity.type
_entity.pdbx_description
1 polymer ?
#
loop_
_entity_poly.entity_id
_entity_poly.type
_entity_poly.pdbx_seq_one_letter_code
_entity_poly.pdbx_strand_id
1 'polypeptide(L)'
;MVLSSGVNLVLQGLAAPGECWASSAVEFATKTLVGKPVQVVGARLVLPGEGDFAVLAAGQGAARAAEGADTAIAEAAAVAKQAGLGFWGPSCGGLDVKPAPQPVAAPPQPVVPQPQPQPVVPQPAPAPPVSAYYANCDAARAAGAAPIYAGQPGYRAALDRDKDGVACE
;
A
#
# COMPACT_ATOMS: atom_id res chain seq x y z
N MET A 1 23.52 14.13 26.11
CA MET A 1 23.95 13.15 27.15
C MET A 1 24.64 13.91 28.26
N VAL A 2 24.57 13.41 29.51
CA VAL A 2 25.25 14.03 30.65
C VAL A 2 26.56 13.29 30.91
N LEU A 3 27.68 13.99 30.81
CA LEU A 3 28.98 13.43 31.20
C LEU A 3 29.06 13.33 32.73
N SER A 4 29.92 12.47 33.26
CA SER A 4 30.16 12.36 34.71
C SER A 4 30.59 13.68 35.36
N SER A 5 31.03 14.65 34.57
CA SER A 5 31.31 16.03 34.95
C SER A 5 30.07 16.92 35.11
N GLY A 6 28.87 16.40 34.89
CA GLY A 6 27.60 17.15 34.91
C GLY A 6 27.31 17.95 33.64
N VAL A 7 28.20 17.93 32.66
CA VAL A 7 28.05 18.68 31.40
C VAL A 7 27.07 17.97 30.46
N ASN A 8 26.04 18.68 30.02
CA ASN A 8 25.19 18.26 28.92
C ASN A 8 25.88 18.54 27.58
N LEU A 9 26.36 17.48 26.94
CA LEU A 9 26.98 17.56 25.61
C LEU A 9 25.98 17.12 24.53
N VAL A 10 25.86 17.96 23.50
CA VAL A 10 25.21 17.64 22.22
C VAL A 10 26.32 17.47 21.20
N LEU A 11 26.45 16.26 20.65
CA LEU A 11 27.42 15.99 19.59
C LEU A 11 26.99 16.68 18.30
N GLN A 12 27.81 17.61 17.83
CA GLN A 12 27.60 18.24 16.53
C GLN A 12 27.76 17.19 15.41
N GLY A 13 26.93 17.28 14.37
CA GLY A 13 27.01 16.39 13.21
C GLY A 13 26.31 15.04 13.36
N LEU A 14 25.68 14.74 14.49
CA LEU A 14 24.81 13.57 14.65
C LEU A 14 23.34 13.97 14.73
N ALA A 15 22.48 13.24 14.03
CA ALA A 15 21.04 13.45 14.10
C ALA A 15 20.51 12.99 15.46
N ALA A 16 19.41 13.62 15.90
CA ALA A 16 18.71 13.19 17.11
C ALA A 16 18.18 11.76 16.94
N PRO A 17 18.27 10.90 17.97
CA PRO A 17 17.79 9.53 17.89
C PRO A 17 16.27 9.47 17.74
N GLY A 18 15.80 8.81 16.68
CA GLY A 18 14.40 8.45 16.50
C GLY A 18 13.98 7.28 17.40
N GLU A 19 12.69 7.17 17.71
CA GLU A 19 12.13 6.14 18.60
C GLU A 19 12.56 4.71 18.25
N CYS A 20 12.72 4.39 16.95
CA CYS A 20 13.07 3.06 16.50
C CYS A 20 14.48 2.62 16.94
N TRP A 21 15.42 3.56 16.98
CA TRP A 21 16.86 3.26 17.13
C TRP A 21 17.52 3.94 18.33
N ALA A 22 16.76 4.75 19.08
CA ALA A 22 17.23 5.44 20.28
C ALA A 22 17.83 4.49 21.33
N SER A 23 17.19 3.36 21.58
CA SER A 23 17.65 2.36 22.56
C SER A 23 19.04 1.83 22.22
N SER A 24 19.25 1.45 20.96
CA SER A 24 20.52 0.93 20.47
C SER A 24 21.61 2.00 20.47
N ALA A 25 21.27 3.25 20.15
CA ALA A 25 22.20 4.38 20.24
C ALA A 25 22.66 4.63 21.68
N VAL A 26 21.74 4.58 22.65
CA VAL A 26 22.05 4.72 24.08
C VAL A 26 22.90 3.56 24.59
N GLU A 27 22.59 2.33 24.19
CA GLU A 27 23.37 1.15 24.59
C GLU A 27 24.81 1.24 24.05
N PHE A 28 24.97 1.61 22.77
CA PHE A 28 26.29 1.80 22.18
C PHE A 28 27.08 2.90 22.88
N ALA A 29 26.46 4.05 23.15
CA ALA A 29 27.09 5.15 23.87
C ALA A 29 27.49 4.73 25.29
N THR A 30 26.61 4.03 26.01
CA THR A 30 26.88 3.54 27.36
C THR A 30 28.06 2.57 27.37
N LYS A 31 28.05 1.57 26.48
CA LYS A 31 29.10 0.56 26.37
C LYS A 31 30.46 1.15 25.96
N THR A 32 30.44 2.21 25.16
CA THR A 32 31.65 2.81 24.62
C THR A 32 32.23 3.88 25.54
N LEU A 33 31.40 4.64 26.24
CA LEU A 33 31.83 5.82 27.01
C LEU A 33 31.90 5.57 28.52
N VAL A 34 31.08 4.68 29.09
CA VAL A 34 31.08 4.45 30.54
C VAL A 34 32.39 3.78 30.97
N GLY A 35 33.09 4.42 31.90
CA GLY A 35 34.35 3.91 32.45
C GLY A 35 35.58 4.12 31.55
N LYS A 36 35.44 4.72 30.35
CA LYS A 36 36.57 5.07 29.49
C LYS A 36 36.97 6.54 29.65
N PRO A 37 38.28 6.87 29.62
CA PRO A 37 38.72 8.26 29.55
C PRO A 37 38.31 8.86 28.20
N VAL A 38 37.63 10.00 28.22
CA VAL A 38 37.21 10.73 27.01
C VAL A 38 37.77 12.15 27.04
N GLN A 39 38.18 12.65 25.88
CA GLN A 39 38.62 14.03 25.72
C GLN A 39 37.53 14.81 24.97
N VAL A 40 37.06 15.90 25.58
CA VAL A 40 36.13 16.82 24.92
C VAL A 40 36.96 17.87 24.18
N VAL A 41 36.88 17.87 22.85
CA VAL A 41 37.58 18.84 21.99
C VAL A 41 36.52 19.64 21.25
N GLY A 42 36.19 20.82 21.78
CA GLY A 42 35.05 21.61 21.30
C GLY A 42 33.74 20.86 21.50
N ALA A 43 33.02 20.56 20.42
CA ALA A 43 31.77 19.80 20.43
C ALA A 43 31.95 18.31 20.07
N ARG A 44 33.19 17.81 20.02
CA ARG A 44 33.54 16.43 19.68
C ARG A 44 34.04 15.67 20.91
N LEU A 45 33.73 14.38 20.94
CA LEU A 45 34.24 13.43 21.94
C LEU A 45 35.30 12.56 21.27
N VAL A 46 36.54 12.66 21.75
CA VAL A 46 37.66 11.87 21.25
C VAL A 46 38.01 10.81 22.28
N LEU A 47 38.00 9.55 21.84
CA LEU A 47 38.46 8.40 22.62
C LEU A 47 39.94 8.14 22.32
N PRO A 48 40.77 7.91 23.35
CA PRO A 48 42.18 7.61 23.17
C PRO A 48 42.35 6.28 22.44
N GLY A 49 42.97 6.31 21.26
CA GLY A 49 43.22 5.13 20.41
C GLY A 49 42.06 4.70 19.52
N GLU A 50 40.84 5.20 19.75
CA GLU A 50 39.65 4.87 18.94
C GLU A 50 39.18 6.05 18.05
N GLY A 51 39.62 7.28 18.35
CA GLY A 51 39.31 8.46 17.53
C GLY A 51 38.00 9.14 17.93
N ASP A 52 37.37 9.82 16.97
CA ASP A 52 36.14 10.58 17.23
C ASP A 52 34.94 9.62 17.42
N PHE A 53 34.25 9.76 18.56
CA PHE A 53 33.08 8.98 18.90
C PHE A 53 31.97 9.11 17.85
N ALA A 54 31.77 10.29 17.28
CA ALA A 54 30.73 10.51 16.28
C ALA A 54 31.01 9.74 14.98
N VAL A 55 32.29 9.66 14.58
CA VAL A 55 32.72 8.86 13.42
C VAL A 55 32.56 7.37 13.71
N LEU A 56 32.96 6.92 14.91
CA LEU A 56 32.79 5.52 15.34
C LEU A 56 31.32 5.11 15.39
N ALA A 57 30.47 5.94 16.00
CA ALA A 57 29.03 5.69 16.12
C ALA A 57 28.35 5.67 14.74
N ALA A 58 28.74 6.58 13.85
CA ALA A 58 28.24 6.59 12.47
C ALA A 58 28.66 5.33 11.70
N GLY A 59 29.93 4.91 11.81
CA GLY A 59 30.48 3.74 11.12
C GLY A 59 29.87 2.41 11.58
N GLN A 60 29.46 2.32 12.84
CA GLN A 60 28.81 1.13 13.39
C GLN A 60 27.29 1.14 13.19
N GLY A 61 26.73 2.19 12.58
CA GLY A 61 25.29 2.36 12.46
C GLY A 61 24.59 2.52 13.82
N ALA A 62 25.31 3.04 14.82
CA ALA A 62 24.76 3.41 16.12
C ALA A 62 24.26 4.86 16.16
N ALA A 63 24.67 5.68 15.19
CA ALA A 63 24.19 7.04 15.01
C ALA A 63 24.05 7.40 13.53
N ARG A 64 23.14 8.33 13.23
CA ARG A 64 22.96 8.90 11.89
C ARG A 64 23.72 10.22 11.78
N ALA A 65 24.36 10.46 10.65
CA ALA A 65 24.92 11.77 10.32
C ALA A 65 23.81 12.82 10.19
N ALA A 66 23.95 13.97 10.86
CA ALA A 66 23.09 15.13 10.66
C ALA A 66 23.36 15.81 9.32
N GLU A 67 22.42 16.63 8.86
CA GLU A 67 22.69 17.52 7.73
C GLU A 67 23.80 18.52 8.10
N GLY A 68 24.83 18.62 7.26
CA GLY A 68 26.03 19.41 7.55
C GLY A 68 27.07 18.73 8.45
N ALA A 69 26.96 17.42 8.68
CA ALA A 69 28.01 16.66 9.35
C ALA A 69 29.34 16.71 8.57
N ASP A 70 30.45 16.67 9.29
CA ASP A 70 31.78 16.56 8.70
C ASP A 70 31.90 15.34 7.78
N THR A 71 32.73 15.46 6.74
CA THR A 71 32.90 14.43 5.71
C THR A 71 33.22 13.05 6.31
N ALA A 72 34.06 12.99 7.35
CA ALA A 72 34.39 11.74 8.03
C ALA A 72 33.17 11.04 8.67
N ILE A 73 32.23 11.81 9.22
CA ILE A 73 30.99 11.28 9.81
C ILE A 73 30.05 10.83 8.68
N ALA A 74 29.96 11.61 7.60
CA ALA A 74 29.13 11.29 6.45
C ALA A 74 29.59 10.00 5.74
N GLU A 75 30.90 9.84 5.52
CA GLU A 75 31.50 8.64 4.91
C GLU A 75 31.30 7.41 5.80
N ALA A 76 31.56 7.54 7.10
CA ALA A 76 31.33 6.45 8.05
C ALA A 76 29.85 6.03 8.07
N ALA A 77 28.92 6.98 8.09
CA ALA A 77 27.49 6.70 8.00
C ALA A 77 27.10 6.02 6.67
N ALA A 78 27.74 6.40 5.55
CA ALA A 78 27.50 5.78 4.25
C ALA A 78 27.97 4.31 4.22
N VAL A 79 29.14 4.02 4.80
CA VAL A 79 29.65 2.65 4.94
C VAL A 79 28.70 1.80 5.79
N ALA A 80 28.26 2.31 6.94
CA ALA A 80 27.30 1.62 7.81
C ALA A 80 25.97 1.33 7.10
N LYS A 81 25.51 2.28 6.28
CA LYS A 81 24.29 2.14 5.48
C LYS A 81 24.42 1.04 4.43
N GLN A 82 25.53 1.03 3.68
CA GLN A 82 25.79 0.01 2.66
C GLN A 82 25.93 -1.38 3.26
N ALA A 83 26.54 -1.49 4.44
CA ALA A 83 26.70 -2.73 5.16
C ALA A 83 25.44 -3.16 5.96
N GLY A 84 24.39 -2.33 5.99
CA GLY A 84 23.16 -2.61 6.75
C GLY A 84 23.40 -2.74 8.26
N LEU A 85 24.40 -2.02 8.79
CA LEU A 85 24.81 -2.13 10.20
C LEU A 85 23.91 -1.30 11.11
N GLY A 86 23.66 -1.83 12.31
CA GLY A 86 22.91 -1.14 13.35
C GLY A 86 21.52 -0.70 12.88
N PHE A 87 21.22 0.59 12.94
CA PHE A 87 19.91 1.14 12.58
C PHE A 87 19.57 0.99 11.08
N TRP A 88 20.58 0.78 10.22
CA TRP A 88 20.39 0.51 8.80
C TRP A 88 19.98 -0.94 8.50
N GLY A 89 19.99 -1.81 9.51
CA GLY A 89 19.56 -3.20 9.41
C GLY A 89 18.03 -3.37 9.32
N PRO A 90 17.54 -4.62 9.23
CA PRO A 90 16.13 -4.93 8.96
C PRO A 90 15.14 -4.52 10.05
N SER A 91 15.62 -4.08 11.21
CA SER A 91 14.79 -3.61 12.33
C SER A 91 14.18 -2.24 12.06
N CYS A 92 15.01 -1.25 11.71
CA CYS A 92 14.57 0.12 11.44
C CYS A 92 14.72 0.54 9.97
N GLY A 93 15.58 -0.14 9.20
CA GLY A 93 15.78 0.15 7.78
C GLY A 93 16.22 1.59 7.49
N GLY A 94 16.85 2.27 8.46
CA GLY A 94 17.20 3.67 8.34
C GLY A 94 16.12 4.67 8.76
N LEU A 95 14.99 4.22 9.31
CA LEU A 95 13.85 5.07 9.69
C LEU A 95 13.85 5.40 11.19
N ASP A 96 13.36 6.60 11.51
CA ASP A 96 13.24 7.10 12.88
C ASP A 96 12.09 6.42 13.65
N VAL A 97 11.10 5.91 12.92
CA VAL A 97 9.99 5.10 13.46
C VAL A 97 10.02 3.73 12.81
N LYS A 98 9.73 2.68 13.60
CA LYS A 98 9.57 1.32 13.05
C LYS A 98 8.41 1.39 12.06
N PRO A 99 8.62 1.06 10.76
CA PRO A 99 7.51 1.04 9.83
C PRO A 99 6.48 0.03 10.38
N ALA A 100 5.25 0.51 10.57
CA ALA A 100 4.14 -0.37 10.86
C ALA A 100 4.11 -1.47 9.79
N PRO A 101 3.82 -2.73 10.14
CA PRO A 101 3.68 -3.77 9.13
C PRO A 101 2.67 -3.24 8.10
N GLN A 102 3.16 -2.98 6.89
CA GLN A 102 2.27 -2.71 5.77
C GLN A 102 1.36 -3.94 5.68
N PRO A 103 0.04 -3.79 5.54
CA PRO A 103 -0.80 -4.91 5.17
C PRO A 103 -0.16 -5.52 3.94
N VAL A 104 0.42 -6.71 4.08
CA VAL A 104 0.92 -7.46 2.95
C VAL A 104 -0.32 -7.66 2.10
N ALA A 105 -0.37 -7.02 0.93
CA ALA A 105 -1.42 -7.31 -0.03
C ALA A 105 -1.44 -8.84 -0.14
N ALA A 106 -2.61 -9.44 0.13
CA ALA A 106 -2.76 -10.88 0.02
C ALA A 106 -2.16 -11.30 -1.33
N PRO A 107 -1.36 -12.40 -1.37
CA PRO A 107 -0.79 -12.87 -2.63
C PRO A 107 -1.90 -12.88 -3.68
N PRO A 108 -1.65 -12.42 -4.92
CA PRO A 108 -2.67 -12.39 -5.95
C PRO A 108 -3.30 -13.77 -5.97
N GLN A 109 -4.61 -13.83 -5.70
CA GLN A 109 -5.34 -15.07 -5.84
C GLN A 109 -5.00 -15.63 -7.22
N PRO A 110 -4.71 -16.93 -7.37
CA PRO A 110 -4.47 -17.51 -8.68
C PRO A 110 -5.59 -17.02 -9.59
N VAL A 111 -5.20 -16.30 -10.65
CA VAL A 111 -6.14 -15.83 -11.65
C VAL A 111 -6.74 -17.11 -12.22
N VAL A 112 -7.94 -17.46 -11.76
CA VAL A 112 -8.71 -18.50 -12.43
C VAL A 112 -8.79 -18.04 -13.88
N PRO A 113 -8.30 -18.82 -14.86
CA PRO A 113 -8.33 -18.41 -16.24
C PRO A 113 -9.77 -18.04 -16.57
N GLN A 114 -10.02 -16.75 -16.85
CA GLN A 114 -11.28 -16.38 -17.45
C GLN A 114 -11.40 -17.20 -18.73
N PRO A 115 -12.51 -17.91 -18.97
CA PRO A 115 -12.67 -18.67 -20.19
C PRO A 115 -12.41 -17.73 -21.36
N GLN A 116 -11.43 -18.10 -22.21
CA GLN A 116 -11.18 -17.39 -23.46
C GLN A 116 -12.51 -17.21 -24.19
N PRO A 117 -12.77 -16.06 -24.84
CA PRO A 117 -13.95 -15.90 -25.66
C PRO A 117 -14.04 -17.07 -26.63
N GLN A 118 -15.03 -17.94 -26.44
CA GLN A 118 -15.30 -19.01 -27.38
C GLN A 118 -15.60 -18.35 -28.74
N PRO A 119 -15.13 -18.91 -29.86
CA PRO A 119 -15.55 -18.47 -31.17
C PRO A 119 -17.08 -18.41 -31.18
N VAL A 120 -17.64 -17.24 -31.49
CA VAL A 120 -19.09 -17.06 -31.58
C VAL A 120 -19.57 -17.92 -32.73
N VAL A 121 -20.05 -19.12 -32.42
CA VAL A 121 -20.88 -19.89 -33.33
C VAL A 121 -22.18 -19.10 -33.54
N PRO A 122 -22.63 -18.87 -34.78
CA PRO A 122 -23.92 -18.22 -35.02
C PRO A 122 -25.00 -19.00 -34.29
N GLN A 123 -25.64 -18.38 -33.29
CA GLN A 123 -26.84 -18.94 -32.69
C GLN A 123 -27.90 -19.07 -33.79
N PRO A 124 -28.62 -20.21 -33.88
CA PRO A 124 -29.79 -20.30 -34.74
C PRO A 124 -30.76 -19.19 -34.37
N ALA A 125 -31.29 -18.49 -35.38
CA ALA A 125 -32.30 -17.46 -35.18
C ALA A 125 -33.47 -18.02 -34.34
N PRO A 126 -34.07 -17.22 -33.43
CA PRO A 126 -35.25 -17.63 -32.68
C PRO A 126 -36.32 -18.16 -33.64
N ALA A 127 -36.90 -19.31 -33.31
CA ALA A 127 -38.02 -19.85 -34.07
C ALA A 127 -39.13 -18.79 -34.21
N PRO A 128 -39.79 -18.70 -35.37
CA PRO A 128 -40.85 -17.73 -35.57
C PRO A 128 -41.91 -17.89 -34.47
N PRO A 129 -42.43 -16.79 -33.90
CA PRO A 129 -43.46 -16.88 -32.88
C PRO A 129 -44.66 -17.64 -33.45
N VAL A 130 -45.08 -18.68 -32.74
CA VAL A 130 -46.34 -19.36 -33.01
C VAL A 130 -47.45 -18.32 -32.98
N SER A 131 -48.16 -18.16 -34.09
CA SER A 131 -49.24 -17.20 -34.22
C SER A 131 -50.39 -17.60 -33.30
N ALA A 132 -50.51 -16.96 -32.14
CA ALA A 132 -51.74 -17.01 -31.37
C ALA A 132 -52.87 -16.37 -32.21
N TYR A 133 -54.07 -16.97 -32.21
CA TYR A 133 -55.24 -16.42 -32.90
C TYR A 133 -56.40 -16.28 -31.92
N TYR A 134 -56.92 -15.06 -31.77
CA TYR A 134 -58.07 -14.78 -30.91
C TYR A 134 -59.27 -14.32 -31.76
N ALA A 135 -60.40 -15.04 -31.62
CA ALA A 135 -61.63 -14.76 -32.35
C ALA A 135 -62.26 -13.41 -31.95
N ASN A 136 -62.07 -12.97 -30.70
CA ASN A 136 -62.53 -11.68 -30.18
C ASN A 136 -61.71 -11.28 -28.93
N CYS A 137 -61.96 -10.09 -28.41
CA CYS A 137 -61.26 -9.58 -27.23
C CYS A 137 -61.60 -10.30 -25.93
N ASP A 138 -62.79 -10.91 -25.84
CA ASP A 138 -63.15 -11.74 -24.68
C ASP A 138 -62.29 -13.00 -24.60
N ALA A 139 -62.03 -13.65 -25.74
CA ALA A 139 -61.13 -14.79 -25.83
C ALA A 139 -59.68 -14.41 -25.48
N ALA A 140 -59.23 -13.22 -25.90
CA ALA A 140 -57.90 -12.70 -25.56
C ALA A 140 -57.77 -12.41 -24.05
N ARG A 141 -58.78 -11.77 -23.43
CA ARG A 141 -58.81 -11.50 -21.99
C ARG A 141 -58.93 -12.78 -21.16
N ALA A 142 -59.77 -13.73 -21.58
CA ALA A 142 -59.90 -15.03 -20.93
C ALA A 142 -58.60 -15.85 -20.97
N ALA A 143 -57.81 -15.69 -22.04
CA ALA A 143 -56.47 -16.27 -22.16
C ALA A 143 -55.39 -15.45 -21.41
N GLY A 144 -55.73 -14.33 -20.79
CA GLY A 144 -54.78 -13.44 -20.11
C GLY A 144 -53.81 -12.72 -21.04
N ALA A 145 -54.15 -12.62 -22.33
CA ALA A 145 -53.29 -12.04 -23.37
C ALA A 145 -53.55 -10.54 -23.62
N ALA A 146 -54.64 -9.98 -23.10
CA ALA A 146 -54.96 -8.56 -23.26
C ALA A 146 -54.31 -7.69 -22.16
N PRO A 147 -53.82 -6.48 -22.49
CA PRO A 147 -53.79 -5.84 -23.82
C PRO A 147 -52.75 -6.47 -24.77
N ILE A 148 -53.11 -6.65 -26.04
CA ILE A 148 -52.20 -7.21 -27.07
C ILE A 148 -51.60 -6.08 -27.90
N TYR A 149 -50.28 -5.96 -27.89
CA TYR A 149 -49.59 -4.90 -28.62
C TYR A 149 -49.23 -5.28 -30.06
N ALA A 150 -49.16 -4.29 -30.95
CA ALA A 150 -48.70 -4.46 -32.32
C ALA A 150 -47.33 -5.17 -32.38
N GLY A 151 -47.24 -6.23 -33.17
CA GLY A 151 -46.05 -7.08 -33.27
C GLY A 151 -46.02 -8.26 -32.28
N GLN A 152 -46.93 -8.31 -31.31
CA GLN A 152 -47.08 -9.49 -30.46
C GLN A 152 -47.89 -10.60 -31.16
N PRO A 153 -47.62 -11.88 -30.82
CA PRO A 153 -48.43 -12.99 -31.29
C PRO A 153 -49.89 -12.81 -30.85
N GLY A 154 -50.83 -12.87 -31.79
CA GLY A 154 -52.25 -12.61 -31.51
C GLY A 154 -52.75 -11.21 -31.82
N TYR A 155 -51.86 -10.27 -32.14
CA TYR A 155 -52.29 -8.95 -32.61
C TYR A 155 -52.94 -9.05 -33.98
N ARG A 156 -54.11 -8.43 -34.13
CA ARG A 156 -54.72 -8.17 -35.45
C ARG A 156 -55.46 -6.84 -35.42
N ALA A 157 -55.37 -6.10 -36.53
CA ALA A 157 -56.07 -4.81 -36.71
C ALA A 157 -57.61 -4.91 -36.66
N ALA A 158 -58.17 -6.12 -36.59
CA ALA A 158 -59.60 -6.35 -36.39
C ALA A 158 -59.99 -6.52 -34.90
N LEU A 159 -59.03 -6.67 -33.99
CA LEU A 159 -59.23 -6.62 -32.53
C LEU A 159 -58.95 -5.23 -31.97
N ASP A 160 -58.13 -4.45 -32.67
CA ASP A 160 -57.86 -3.05 -32.40
C ASP A 160 -58.95 -2.19 -33.05
N ARG A 161 -59.84 -1.62 -32.23
CA ARG A 161 -61.06 -0.94 -32.71
C ARG A 161 -60.76 0.48 -33.19
N ASP A 162 -59.81 1.15 -32.57
CA ASP A 162 -59.38 2.53 -32.80
C ASP A 162 -58.06 2.64 -33.58
N LYS A 163 -57.38 1.52 -33.80
CA LYS A 163 -56.17 1.37 -34.64
C LYS A 163 -54.95 2.10 -34.09
N ASP A 164 -54.83 2.16 -32.77
CA ASP A 164 -53.73 2.82 -32.08
C ASP A 164 -52.52 1.90 -31.85
N GLY A 165 -52.65 0.61 -32.17
CA GLY A 165 -51.60 -0.40 -31.98
C GLY A 165 -51.76 -1.23 -30.70
N VAL A 166 -52.86 -1.05 -29.95
CA VAL A 166 -53.20 -1.82 -28.75
C VAL A 166 -54.55 -2.49 -28.96
N ALA A 167 -54.55 -3.81 -29.16
CA ALA A 167 -55.78 -4.56 -29.29
C ALA A 167 -56.36 -4.93 -27.91
N CYS A 168 -57.69 -4.88 -27.81
CA CYS A 168 -58.48 -5.36 -26.67
C CYS A 168 -58.31 -4.61 -25.35
N GLU A 169 -58.16 -3.29 -25.43
CA GLU A 169 -58.39 -2.37 -24.31
C GLU A 169 -59.81 -2.46 -23.73
#